data_AF-A0AAV9V8H1-F1
#
_entry.id   AF-A0AAV9V8H1-F1
#
_cell.length_a   1.000
_cell.length_b   1.000
_cell.length_c   1.000
_cell.angle_alpha   90.00
_cell.angle_beta   90.00
_cell.angle_gamma   90.00
#
_symmetry.space_group_name_H-M   'P 1'
#
loop_
_entity.id
_entity.type
_entity.pdbx_description
1 polymer ?
#
loop_
_entity_poly.entity_id
_entity_poly.type
_entity_poly.pdbx_seq_one_letter_code
_entity_poly.pdbx_strand_id
1 'polypeptide(L)'
;MSRFANPVRDTCSLTGHAGLVVGDSLYVQGGRMIYRGFDGFAQNPYLRVLNLTGVVRAQDVPNRITTLTDNSQPFRWDVRAQDTRAPMFWLDEAGRKAYLAMGSRVTVGNASYVPEGNFNPGRPGRMWTADLLDGGILTNWEETDLRIGNRNASLVGTQANWFDQQTRTGYAWGGSFIDGAETDDGVNQLITFNASSGRWTNDTTPFTETVGGFMEGIILDNRPVLITGLGVTNGQQGVMDTMRVYDTRSKQWYSQRTNGPLPPNRFWTGCSTIVAAQDQSSYQIIYYGGANSSVTFGDVWSLSIPSFTWAQLSDSVDSSVSAGARYAPICDLMKSHYMVVFGGNRVQDAYTYAFPECDTSSNLAWFFDLNLLEWTSQVNGGTPDTYRVPQPVYQAIGGGAEGGATLIQPPGGFDQPALATVFAPFADRATASPTSTGPGGTTAPNPPSSDSSISGGAIGGIVVGVIALIGIIGGGVWFLLRKRRRQPRDLATPLPPPPPSSNGAAQADKGYMGYAACGTETAELQAPPSHHVALRPELQGDSAYNAELPGSTPEHYTNNNAPLLQEVPV
;
A
#
# COMPACT_ATOMS: atom_id res chain seq x y z
N MET A 1 -10.81 -25.07 29.80
CA MET A 1 -11.39 -23.73 29.61
C MET A 1 -10.68 -23.10 28.42
N SER A 2 -11.36 -22.88 27.30
CA SER A 2 -10.78 -22.11 26.18
C SER A 2 -10.69 -20.65 26.62
N ARG A 3 -9.49 -20.07 26.60
CA ARG A 3 -9.31 -18.63 26.75
C ARG A 3 -9.60 -17.97 25.40
N PHE A 4 -10.31 -16.84 25.38
CA PHE A 4 -10.37 -15.99 24.19
C PHE A 4 -8.96 -15.47 23.87
N ALA A 5 -8.68 -15.24 22.58
CA ALA A 5 -7.39 -14.71 22.16
C ALA A 5 -7.25 -13.25 22.57
N ASN A 6 -6.08 -12.85 23.08
CA ASN A 6 -5.78 -11.46 23.34
C ASN A 6 -5.55 -10.72 22.00
N PRO A 7 -6.29 -9.62 21.72
CA PRO A 7 -6.29 -8.94 20.42
C PRO A 7 -5.00 -8.21 20.07
N VAL A 8 -4.01 -8.21 20.97
CA VAL A 8 -2.68 -7.64 20.74
C VAL A 8 -1.63 -8.71 20.90
N ARG A 9 -1.57 -9.35 22.07
CA ARG A 9 -0.51 -10.30 22.44
C ARG A 9 -0.57 -11.60 21.66
N ASP A 10 -1.76 -12.08 21.31
CA ASP A 10 -1.89 -13.33 20.57
C ASP A 10 -1.95 -13.08 19.05
N THR A 11 -2.03 -11.83 18.57
CA THR A 11 -2.12 -11.53 17.13
C THR A 11 -0.81 -11.88 16.43
N CYS A 12 -0.90 -12.79 15.46
CA CYS A 12 0.19 -13.24 14.60
C CYS A 12 0.28 -12.38 13.34
N SER A 13 -0.87 -12.07 12.75
CA SER A 13 -1.01 -11.28 11.54
C SER A 13 -2.29 -10.48 11.58
N LEU A 14 -2.25 -9.30 10.98
CA LEU A 14 -3.38 -8.44 10.68
C LEU A 14 -3.17 -7.85 9.28
N THR A 15 -4.06 -8.12 8.33
CA THR A 15 -3.92 -7.63 6.94
C THR A 15 -5.23 -7.06 6.41
N GLY A 16 -5.11 -6.10 5.48
CA GLY A 16 -6.29 -5.43 4.92
C GLY A 16 -7.09 -4.66 5.96
N HIS A 17 -6.46 -4.24 7.04
CA HIS A 17 -6.96 -3.22 7.96
C HIS A 17 -6.74 -1.83 7.37
N ALA A 18 -7.38 -0.83 7.97
CA ALA A 18 -7.17 0.58 7.66
C ALA A 18 -6.60 1.31 8.88
N GLY A 19 -5.74 2.29 8.62
CA GLY A 19 -5.18 3.21 9.59
C GLY A 19 -5.87 4.56 9.53
N LEU A 20 -5.93 5.24 10.68
CA LEU A 20 -6.29 6.65 10.74
C LEU A 20 -5.45 7.37 11.80
N VAL A 21 -4.61 8.31 11.37
CA VAL A 21 -3.84 9.17 12.26
C VAL A 21 -4.70 10.33 12.73
N VAL A 22 -4.76 10.54 14.04
CA VAL A 22 -5.41 11.69 14.68
C VAL A 22 -4.47 12.23 15.76
N GLY A 23 -3.83 13.37 15.47
CA GLY A 23 -2.76 13.91 16.33
C GLY A 23 -1.65 12.88 16.55
N ASP A 24 -1.44 12.50 17.81
CA ASP A 24 -0.42 11.52 18.21
C ASP A 24 -0.91 10.07 18.23
N SER A 25 -2.16 9.81 17.86
CA SER A 25 -2.77 8.49 17.94
C SER A 25 -3.00 7.89 16.56
N LEU A 26 -2.68 6.61 16.40
CA LEU A 26 -3.02 5.80 15.25
C LEU A 26 -4.18 4.86 15.63
N TYR A 27 -5.32 5.06 14.98
CA TYR A 27 -6.48 4.19 15.06
C TYR A 27 -6.39 3.12 13.97
N VAL A 28 -6.64 1.86 14.32
CA VAL A 28 -6.58 0.73 13.38
C VAL A 28 -7.85 -0.08 13.47
N GLN A 29 -8.52 -0.28 12.32
CA GLN A 29 -9.75 -1.06 12.25
C GLN A 29 -9.90 -1.88 10.96
N GLY A 30 -10.71 -2.94 11.06
CA GLY A 30 -10.98 -3.86 9.96
C GLY A 30 -9.82 -4.81 9.71
N GLY A 31 -9.93 -5.58 8.65
CA GLY A 31 -8.92 -6.54 8.21
C GLY A 31 -9.12 -7.96 8.75
N ARG A 32 -8.31 -8.87 8.21
CA ARG A 32 -8.26 -10.29 8.58
C ARG A 32 -7.13 -10.49 9.58
N MET A 33 -7.41 -11.26 10.63
CA MET A 33 -6.47 -11.62 11.68
C MET A 33 -6.20 -13.11 11.71
N ILE A 34 -4.97 -13.44 12.10
CA ILE A 34 -4.54 -14.79 12.48
C ILE A 34 -3.94 -14.70 13.88
N TYR A 35 -4.24 -15.67 14.75
CA TYR A 35 -3.73 -15.71 16.12
C TYR A 35 -2.71 -16.83 16.32
N ARG A 36 -1.66 -16.56 17.11
CA ARG A 36 -0.63 -17.54 17.44
C ARG A 36 -1.22 -18.68 18.27
N GLY A 37 -1.05 -19.91 17.81
CA GLY A 37 -1.51 -21.10 18.52
C GLY A 37 -3.03 -21.33 18.43
N PHE A 38 -3.70 -20.69 17.48
CA PHE A 38 -5.10 -20.93 17.15
C PHE A 38 -5.23 -21.29 15.67
N ASP A 39 -6.03 -22.31 15.37
CA ASP A 39 -6.27 -22.73 13.98
C ASP A 39 -7.35 -21.85 13.35
N GLY A 40 -6.98 -21.13 12.29
CA GLY A 40 -7.89 -20.38 11.42
C GLY A 40 -7.68 -18.87 11.41
N PHE A 41 -8.59 -18.18 10.74
CA PHE A 41 -8.60 -16.72 10.58
C PHE A 41 -9.99 -16.14 10.87
N ALA A 42 -10.01 -14.88 11.32
CA ALA A 42 -11.22 -14.12 11.64
C ALA A 42 -11.09 -12.69 11.11
N GLN A 43 -12.20 -11.95 11.07
CA GLN A 43 -12.12 -10.51 10.88
C GLN A 43 -11.73 -9.84 12.21
N ASN A 44 -11.22 -8.61 12.11
CA ASN A 44 -10.87 -7.77 13.25
C ASN A 44 -12.10 -6.99 13.78
N PRO A 45 -12.68 -7.38 14.94
CA PRO A 45 -13.76 -6.63 15.57
C PRO A 45 -13.28 -5.46 16.44
N TYR A 46 -11.97 -5.24 16.49
CA TYR A 46 -11.33 -4.40 17.48
C TYR A 46 -10.81 -3.11 16.86
N LEU A 47 -11.37 -1.98 17.29
CA LEU A 47 -10.70 -0.70 17.12
C LEU A 47 -9.49 -0.67 18.06
N ARG A 48 -8.29 -0.65 17.47
CA ARG A 48 -7.02 -0.51 18.21
C ARG A 48 -6.56 0.93 18.16
N VAL A 49 -5.95 1.39 19.24
CA VAL A 49 -5.35 2.72 19.32
C VAL A 49 -3.91 2.58 19.79
N LEU A 50 -2.95 2.97 18.95
CA LEU A 50 -1.55 3.16 19.32
C LEU A 50 -1.31 4.65 19.56
N ASN A 51 -1.01 5.02 20.80
CA ASN A 51 -0.72 6.42 21.16
C ASN A 51 0.79 6.66 21.27
N LEU A 52 1.29 7.62 20.49
CA LEU A 52 2.67 8.07 20.43
C LEU A 52 2.93 9.37 21.22
N THR A 53 2.06 9.71 22.18
CA THR A 53 2.31 10.80 23.12
C THR A 53 3.39 10.37 24.12
N GLY A 54 4.38 11.23 24.32
CA GLY A 54 5.55 10.90 25.13
C GLY A 54 6.54 9.99 24.39
N VAL A 55 7.52 9.47 25.12
CA VAL A 55 8.50 8.54 24.57
C VAL A 55 7.88 7.16 24.42
N VAL A 56 7.92 6.59 23.22
CA VAL A 56 7.46 5.22 22.93
C VAL A 56 8.64 4.37 22.48
N ARG A 57 8.95 3.32 23.25
CA ARG A 57 9.98 2.34 22.88
C ARG A 57 9.33 1.18 22.14
N ALA A 58 10.00 0.63 21.12
CA ALA A 58 9.51 -0.47 20.31
C ALA A 58 9.08 -1.69 21.15
N GLN A 59 9.86 -2.03 22.19
CA GLN A 59 9.55 -3.11 23.12
C GLN A 59 8.27 -2.90 23.96
N ASP A 60 7.83 -1.65 24.11
CA ASP A 60 6.65 -1.28 24.90
C ASP A 60 5.39 -1.19 24.03
N VAL A 61 5.51 -1.25 22.69
CA VAL A 61 4.38 -1.10 21.75
C VAL A 61 3.21 -2.03 22.08
N PRO A 62 3.39 -3.33 22.36
CA PRO A 62 2.27 -4.21 22.71
C PRO A 62 1.47 -3.73 23.93
N ASN A 63 2.13 -3.07 24.89
CA ASN A 63 1.47 -2.54 26.09
C ASN A 63 0.85 -1.15 25.87
N ARG A 64 1.19 -0.49 24.76
CA ARG A 64 0.71 0.84 24.38
C ARG A 64 -0.50 0.78 23.45
N ILE A 65 -0.77 -0.37 22.85
CA ILE A 65 -1.96 -0.59 22.03
C ILE A 65 -3.16 -0.84 22.95
N THR A 66 -4.13 0.07 22.91
CA THR A 66 -5.42 -0.09 23.59
C THR A 66 -6.43 -0.71 22.62
N THR A 67 -7.15 -1.73 23.06
CA THR A 67 -8.28 -2.30 22.31
C THR A 67 -9.60 -1.79 22.90
N LEU A 68 -10.41 -1.12 22.09
CA LEU A 68 -11.65 -0.52 22.52
C LEU A 68 -12.81 -1.53 22.42
N THR A 69 -12.94 -2.41 23.40
CA THR A 69 -14.08 -3.35 23.55
C THR A 69 -14.94 -3.07 24.77
N ASP A 70 -14.47 -2.19 25.66
CA ASP A 70 -14.93 -2.14 27.05
C ASP A 70 -15.71 -0.86 27.38
N ASN A 71 -16.09 -0.05 26.38
CA ASN A 71 -16.71 1.27 26.59
C ASN A 71 -15.94 2.18 27.57
N SER A 72 -14.61 2.03 27.60
CA SER A 72 -13.73 2.77 28.50
C SER A 72 -13.63 4.24 28.07
N GLN A 73 -14.04 5.17 28.94
CA GLN A 73 -13.79 6.59 28.76
C GLN A 73 -12.31 6.86 28.41
N PRO A 74 -11.99 7.78 27.49
CA PRO A 74 -12.90 8.68 26.77
C PRO A 74 -13.50 8.08 25.47
N PHE A 75 -13.17 6.83 25.14
CA PHE A 75 -13.54 6.17 23.90
C PHE A 75 -14.84 5.37 24.07
N ARG A 76 -15.92 5.80 23.41
CA ARG A 76 -17.16 5.01 23.33
C ARG A 76 -17.20 4.24 22.02
N TRP A 77 -16.88 2.95 22.08
CA TRP A 77 -17.01 1.99 20.97
C TRP A 77 -18.12 0.99 21.33
N ASP A 78 -19.35 1.49 21.46
CA ASP A 78 -20.55 0.68 21.75
C ASP A 78 -21.29 0.25 20.49
N VAL A 79 -20.93 0.83 19.34
CA VAL A 79 -21.46 0.45 18.05
C VAL A 79 -20.60 -0.65 17.48
N ARG A 80 -21.23 -1.80 17.18
CA ARG A 80 -20.61 -2.89 16.41
C ARG A 80 -20.34 -2.38 15.00
N ALA A 81 -19.23 -1.69 14.77
CA ALA A 81 -18.82 -1.29 13.43
C ALA A 81 -18.58 -2.52 12.54
N GLN A 82 -18.57 -2.35 11.22
CA GLN A 82 -18.31 -3.51 10.35
C GLN A 82 -16.85 -3.90 10.45
N ASP A 83 -16.65 -5.21 10.46
CA ASP A 83 -15.35 -5.84 10.55
C ASP A 83 -14.85 -6.18 9.14
N THR A 84 -14.95 -5.24 8.19
CA THR A 84 -14.66 -5.51 6.78
C THR A 84 -13.16 -5.51 6.48
N ARG A 85 -12.78 -6.11 5.33
CA ARG A 85 -11.42 -6.07 4.78
C ARG A 85 -11.27 -4.90 3.81
N ALA A 86 -10.15 -4.20 3.91
CA ALA A 86 -9.82 -2.97 3.20
C ALA A 86 -10.95 -1.92 3.27
N PRO A 87 -11.45 -1.58 4.48
CA PRO A 87 -12.38 -0.47 4.62
C PRO A 87 -11.69 0.86 4.34
N MET A 88 -12.48 1.88 4.03
CA MET A 88 -12.01 3.26 4.01
C MET A 88 -12.10 3.80 5.44
N PHE A 89 -11.04 4.45 5.91
CA PHE A 89 -11.01 5.09 7.23
C PHE A 89 -10.45 6.50 7.08
N TRP A 90 -11.32 7.50 7.16
CA TRP A 90 -11.00 8.88 6.82
C TRP A 90 -11.26 9.84 7.99
N LEU A 91 -10.42 10.86 8.11
CA LEU A 91 -10.56 11.96 9.05
C LEU A 91 -10.95 13.22 8.27
N ASP A 92 -11.95 13.93 8.75
CA ASP A 92 -12.28 15.29 8.34
C ASP A 92 -12.05 16.21 9.54
N GLU A 93 -10.83 16.77 9.63
CA GLU A 93 -10.44 17.60 10.76
C GLU A 93 -11.30 18.86 10.84
N ALA A 94 -11.55 19.50 9.70
CA ALA A 94 -12.35 20.71 9.60
C ALA A 94 -13.82 20.45 10.01
N GLY A 95 -14.37 19.31 9.62
CA GLY A 95 -15.71 18.86 10.01
C GLY A 95 -15.79 18.25 11.42
N ARG A 96 -14.64 18.03 12.07
CA ARG A 96 -14.51 17.31 13.35
C ARG A 96 -15.19 15.94 13.34
N LYS A 97 -15.01 15.18 12.26
CA LYS A 97 -15.61 13.84 12.10
C LYS A 97 -14.58 12.84 11.58
N ALA A 98 -14.75 11.57 11.94
CA ALA A 98 -14.11 10.44 11.26
C ALA A 98 -15.17 9.55 10.60
N TYR A 99 -14.77 8.85 9.54
CA TYR A 99 -15.64 8.02 8.72
C TYR A 99 -15.01 6.65 8.50
N LEU A 100 -15.74 5.59 8.83
CA LEU A 100 -15.37 4.20 8.54
C LEU A 100 -16.46 3.60 7.64
N ALA A 101 -16.08 3.21 6.42
CA ALA A 101 -17.07 2.84 5.41
C ALA A 101 -16.55 1.75 4.47
N MET A 102 -17.51 1.04 3.85
CA MET A 102 -17.26 0.01 2.85
C MET A 102 -16.31 -1.08 3.37
N GLY A 103 -15.48 -1.64 2.49
CA GLY A 103 -14.72 -2.85 2.76
C GLY A 103 -15.51 -4.11 2.38
N SER A 104 -14.78 -5.17 2.09
CA SER A 104 -15.33 -6.43 1.63
C SER A 104 -15.51 -7.41 2.79
N ARG A 105 -16.57 -8.21 2.71
CA ARG A 105 -16.89 -9.23 3.70
C ARG A 105 -15.95 -10.44 3.55
N VAL A 106 -15.37 -10.97 4.62
CA VAL A 106 -14.51 -12.17 4.56
C VAL A 106 -15.17 -13.32 5.32
N THR A 107 -15.03 -14.55 4.81
CA THR A 107 -15.46 -15.75 5.53
C THR A 107 -14.65 -15.95 6.81
N VAL A 108 -15.31 -16.36 7.89
CA VAL A 108 -14.63 -16.69 9.15
C VAL A 108 -14.37 -18.19 9.17
N GLY A 109 -13.09 -18.58 9.17
CA GLY A 109 -12.72 -20.01 9.16
C GLY A 109 -12.94 -20.70 10.50
N ASN A 110 -12.74 -19.97 11.61
CA ASN A 110 -13.02 -20.44 12.96
C ASN A 110 -13.25 -19.23 13.87
N ALA A 111 -14.45 -19.07 14.44
CA ALA A 111 -14.78 -17.93 15.30
C ALA A 111 -14.56 -18.20 16.79
N SER A 112 -14.19 -19.43 17.18
CA SER A 112 -14.23 -19.89 18.57
C SER A 112 -13.29 -19.15 19.54
N TYR A 113 -12.37 -18.34 19.02
CA TYR A 113 -11.43 -17.53 19.81
C TYR A 113 -11.84 -16.05 19.95
N VAL A 114 -12.91 -15.62 19.26
CA VAL A 114 -13.54 -14.31 19.45
C VAL A 114 -14.85 -14.51 20.22
N PRO A 115 -15.18 -13.69 21.23
CA PRO A 115 -16.46 -13.79 21.92
C PRO A 115 -17.65 -13.69 20.94
N GLU A 116 -18.59 -14.64 21.05
CA GLU A 116 -19.84 -14.61 20.28
C GLU A 116 -20.58 -13.27 20.52
N GLY A 117 -20.95 -12.60 19.43
CA GLY A 117 -21.62 -11.29 19.47
C GLY A 117 -20.72 -10.08 19.20
N ASN A 118 -19.40 -10.23 19.19
CA ASN A 118 -18.49 -9.12 18.82
C ASN A 118 -18.28 -8.97 17.31
N PHE A 119 -18.71 -9.94 16.52
CA PHE A 119 -18.51 -9.97 15.08
C PHE A 119 -19.66 -9.28 14.33
N ASN A 120 -19.33 -8.31 13.48
CA ASN A 120 -20.24 -7.72 12.51
C ASN A 120 -19.64 -7.83 11.10
N PRO A 121 -20.15 -8.74 10.24
CA PRO A 121 -19.60 -8.95 8.90
C PRO A 121 -19.83 -7.80 7.91
N GLY A 122 -20.53 -6.76 8.35
CA GLY A 122 -20.99 -5.66 7.52
C GLY A 122 -22.24 -5.97 6.72
N ARG A 123 -22.93 -4.91 6.33
CA ARG A 123 -24.09 -4.93 5.45
C ARG A 123 -24.03 -3.77 4.45
N PRO A 124 -24.48 -3.97 3.20
CA PRO A 124 -24.55 -2.90 2.22
C PRO A 124 -25.31 -1.67 2.73
N GLY A 125 -24.84 -0.50 2.32
CA GLY A 125 -25.50 0.78 2.57
C GLY A 125 -25.30 1.36 3.96
N ARG A 126 -24.28 0.92 4.71
CA ARG A 126 -23.97 1.45 6.04
C ARG A 126 -22.53 1.97 6.11
N MET A 127 -22.35 2.99 6.91
CA MET A 127 -21.06 3.55 7.31
C MET A 127 -21.13 3.95 8.79
N TRP A 128 -19.97 4.20 9.38
CA TRP A 128 -19.82 4.61 10.76
C TRP A 128 -19.18 5.97 10.80
N THR A 129 -19.71 6.85 11.64
CA THR A 129 -19.15 8.18 11.86
C THR A 129 -18.79 8.35 13.32
N ALA A 130 -17.70 9.06 13.60
CA ALA A 130 -17.30 9.41 14.96
C ALA A 130 -17.11 10.92 15.08
N ASP A 131 -17.41 11.48 16.25
CA ASP A 131 -17.02 12.84 16.60
C ASP A 131 -15.54 12.90 16.95
N LEU A 132 -14.86 13.93 16.44
CA LEU A 132 -13.51 14.29 16.85
C LEU A 132 -13.55 15.29 18.00
N LEU A 133 -13.09 14.87 19.18
CA LEU A 133 -12.88 15.75 20.33
C LEU A 133 -11.46 16.34 20.33
N ASP A 134 -11.29 17.40 21.13
CA ASP A 134 -9.97 17.98 21.37
C ASP A 134 -9.04 16.93 22.00
N GLY A 135 -7.75 17.02 21.67
CA GLY A 135 -6.78 15.99 22.05
C GLY A 135 -6.78 14.75 21.16
N GLY A 136 -7.52 14.76 20.04
CA GLY A 136 -7.45 13.71 19.02
C GLY A 136 -8.22 12.44 19.39
N ILE A 137 -9.29 12.58 20.18
CA ILE A 137 -10.10 11.46 20.65
C ILE A 137 -11.32 11.30 19.75
N LEU A 138 -11.47 10.11 19.15
CA LEU A 138 -12.70 9.71 18.45
C LEU A 138 -13.72 9.12 19.42
N THR A 139 -14.95 9.65 19.41
CA THR A 139 -16.05 9.22 20.30
C THR A 139 -17.39 9.32 19.59
N ASN A 140 -18.49 9.02 20.30
CA ASN A 140 -19.86 9.06 19.79
C ASN A 140 -19.96 8.38 18.42
N TRP A 141 -19.51 7.12 18.34
CA TRP A 141 -19.63 6.38 17.10
C TRP A 141 -21.11 6.16 16.78
N GLU A 142 -21.49 6.36 15.53
CA GLU A 142 -22.87 6.26 15.06
C GLU A 142 -22.90 5.47 13.75
N GLU A 143 -23.89 4.60 13.59
CA GLU A 143 -24.16 4.00 12.28
C GLU A 143 -25.03 4.95 11.46
N THR A 144 -24.59 5.28 10.24
CA THR A 144 -25.34 6.11 9.30
C THR A 144 -25.52 5.38 7.96
N ASP A 145 -26.50 5.84 7.19
CA ASP A 145 -26.75 5.28 5.86
C ASP A 145 -25.70 5.79 4.85
N LEU A 146 -25.14 4.85 4.08
CA LEU A 146 -24.25 5.13 2.95
C LEU A 146 -25.03 4.84 1.65
N ARG A 147 -25.45 5.92 0.96
CA ARG A 147 -26.17 5.80 -0.31
C ARG A 147 -25.40 6.47 -1.44
N ILE A 148 -25.32 5.78 -2.58
CA ILE A 148 -24.83 6.35 -3.83
C ILE A 148 -26.05 6.55 -4.73
N GLY A 149 -26.41 7.81 -4.94
CA GLY A 149 -27.70 8.17 -5.52
C GLY A 149 -28.85 7.56 -4.70
N ASN A 150 -29.74 6.83 -5.36
CA ASN A 150 -30.91 6.22 -4.71
C ASN A 150 -30.66 4.78 -4.21
N ARG A 151 -29.44 4.26 -4.30
CA ARG A 151 -29.12 2.87 -3.94
C ARG A 151 -28.21 2.81 -2.71
N ASN A 152 -28.35 1.75 -1.93
CA ASN A 152 -27.39 1.40 -0.90
C ASN A 152 -26.04 1.10 -1.55
N ALA A 153 -24.94 1.62 -1.01
CA ALA A 153 -23.62 1.27 -1.52
C ALA A 153 -23.29 -0.19 -1.23
N SER A 154 -22.60 -0.81 -2.17
CA SER A 154 -22.07 -2.16 -2.03
C SER A 154 -20.92 -2.22 -1.03
N LEU A 155 -20.65 -3.42 -0.52
CA LEU A 155 -19.44 -3.74 0.23
C LEU A 155 -18.31 -4.04 -0.74
N VAL A 156 -17.51 -3.01 -1.03
CA VAL A 156 -16.31 -3.11 -1.87
C VAL A 156 -15.13 -2.60 -1.07
N GLY A 157 -14.07 -3.39 -1.00
CA GLY A 157 -12.84 -3.10 -0.28
C GLY A 157 -11.75 -2.66 -1.24
N THR A 158 -11.03 -1.61 -0.87
CA THR A 158 -9.90 -1.10 -1.64
C THR A 158 -8.88 -0.43 -0.71
N GLN A 159 -7.61 -0.74 -0.94
CA GLN A 159 -6.49 -0.05 -0.30
C GLN A 159 -6.11 1.24 -1.06
N ALA A 160 -6.59 1.40 -2.29
CA ALA A 160 -6.38 2.60 -3.10
C ALA A 160 -7.43 3.66 -2.74
N ASN A 161 -7.28 4.27 -1.57
CA ASN A 161 -8.13 5.36 -1.10
C ASN A 161 -7.33 6.48 -0.42
N TRP A 162 -7.83 7.71 -0.48
CA TRP A 162 -7.20 8.88 0.11
C TRP A 162 -8.25 9.95 0.44
N PHE A 163 -8.00 10.78 1.45
CA PHE A 163 -8.91 11.86 1.85
C PHE A 163 -8.22 13.23 1.79
N ASP A 164 -8.82 14.15 1.04
CA ASP A 164 -8.37 15.54 0.98
C ASP A 164 -8.95 16.35 2.13
N GLN A 165 -8.08 16.84 3.01
CA GLN A 165 -8.46 17.75 4.09
C GLN A 165 -8.95 19.12 3.56
N GLN A 166 -8.41 19.62 2.45
CA GLN A 166 -8.73 20.96 1.96
C GLN A 166 -10.13 21.03 1.34
N THR A 167 -10.45 20.11 0.43
CA THR A 167 -11.80 20.03 -0.18
C THR A 167 -12.78 19.19 0.64
N ARG A 168 -12.34 18.59 1.75
CA ARG A 168 -13.13 17.67 2.59
C ARG A 168 -13.76 16.54 1.77
N THR A 169 -12.94 15.93 0.92
CA THR A 169 -13.39 14.94 -0.06
C THR A 169 -12.56 13.67 -0.01
N GLY A 170 -13.23 12.53 0.23
CA GLY A 170 -12.63 11.19 0.16
C GLY A 170 -12.73 10.59 -1.24
N TYR A 171 -11.69 9.87 -1.65
CA TYR A 171 -11.58 9.18 -2.93
C TYR A 171 -11.22 7.71 -2.72
N ALA A 172 -11.85 6.81 -3.46
CA ALA A 172 -11.50 5.40 -3.45
C ALA A 172 -11.64 4.82 -4.87
N TRP A 173 -10.59 4.15 -5.35
CA TRP A 173 -10.52 3.63 -6.71
C TRP A 173 -10.55 2.11 -6.72
N GLY A 174 -11.30 1.56 -7.67
CA GLY A 174 -11.46 0.14 -7.89
C GLY A 174 -12.01 -0.57 -6.65
N GLY A 175 -11.32 -1.64 -6.29
CA GLY A 175 -11.67 -2.56 -5.23
C GLY A 175 -12.26 -3.84 -5.78
N SER A 176 -12.59 -4.77 -4.87
CA SER A 176 -13.25 -6.01 -5.24
C SER A 176 -14.38 -6.34 -4.29
N PHE A 177 -15.36 -7.10 -4.78
CA PHE A 177 -16.23 -7.86 -3.90
C PHE A 177 -15.43 -9.02 -3.28
N ILE A 178 -15.89 -9.56 -2.15
CA ILE A 178 -15.39 -10.83 -1.63
C ILE A 178 -16.61 -11.73 -1.44
N ASP A 179 -16.56 -12.91 -2.07
CA ASP A 179 -17.47 -14.03 -1.83
C ASP A 179 -16.63 -15.15 -1.20
N GLY A 180 -17.06 -15.71 -0.07
CA GLY A 180 -16.27 -16.74 0.60
C GLY A 180 -14.93 -16.24 1.16
N ALA A 181 -13.84 -16.96 0.85
CA ALA A 181 -12.47 -16.64 1.26
C ALA A 181 -11.68 -15.88 0.16
N GLU A 182 -12.29 -15.62 -0.99
CA GLU A 182 -11.61 -15.16 -2.20
C GLU A 182 -12.11 -13.77 -2.64
N THR A 183 -11.19 -12.92 -3.07
CA THR A 183 -11.53 -11.70 -3.81
C THR A 183 -12.12 -12.11 -5.16
N ASP A 184 -13.44 -11.96 -5.33
CA ASP A 184 -14.20 -12.55 -6.44
C ASP A 184 -14.06 -11.68 -7.71
N ASP A 185 -14.64 -10.47 -7.68
CA ASP A 185 -14.74 -9.61 -8.86
C ASP A 185 -14.17 -8.21 -8.60
N GLY A 186 -13.22 -7.79 -9.43
CA GLY A 186 -12.74 -6.41 -9.47
C GLY A 186 -13.79 -5.47 -10.06
N VAL A 187 -13.80 -4.21 -9.60
CA VAL A 187 -14.74 -3.20 -10.09
C VAL A 187 -14.03 -2.04 -10.77
N ASN A 188 -14.75 -1.32 -11.63
CA ASN A 188 -14.24 -0.20 -12.43
C ASN A 188 -14.76 1.16 -11.97
N GLN A 189 -14.67 1.44 -10.67
CA GLN A 189 -15.26 2.63 -10.07
C GLN A 189 -14.24 3.60 -9.48
N LEU A 190 -14.60 4.88 -9.45
CA LEU A 190 -14.02 5.90 -8.59
C LEU A 190 -15.16 6.41 -7.69
N ILE A 191 -15.11 6.02 -6.42
CA ILE A 191 -16.01 6.52 -5.38
C ILE A 191 -15.48 7.84 -4.88
N THR A 192 -16.37 8.82 -4.71
CA THR A 192 -16.07 10.11 -4.11
C THR A 192 -17.07 10.42 -3.00
N PHE A 193 -16.59 10.89 -1.85
CA PHE A 193 -17.40 11.31 -0.72
C PHE A 193 -17.12 12.77 -0.38
N ASN A 194 -18.12 13.64 -0.50
CA ASN A 194 -18.01 15.02 -0.06
C ASN A 194 -18.51 15.15 1.38
N ALA A 195 -17.60 15.28 2.34
CA ALA A 195 -17.93 15.31 3.77
C ALA A 195 -18.74 16.56 4.19
N SER A 196 -18.59 17.66 3.44
CA SER A 196 -19.36 18.90 3.69
C SER A 196 -20.86 18.73 3.41
N SER A 197 -21.22 17.94 2.40
CA SER A 197 -22.62 17.69 2.00
C SER A 197 -23.14 16.31 2.40
N GLY A 198 -22.26 15.41 2.84
CA GLY A 198 -22.58 14.00 3.09
C GLY A 198 -22.87 13.18 1.82
N ARG A 199 -22.57 13.73 0.63
CA ARG A 199 -22.96 13.11 -0.65
C ARG A 199 -21.87 12.19 -1.18
N TRP A 200 -22.30 11.00 -1.62
CA TRP A 200 -21.46 10.05 -2.33
C TRP A 200 -21.75 10.05 -3.84
N THR A 201 -20.71 9.87 -4.64
CA THR A 201 -20.80 9.65 -6.09
C THR A 201 -19.95 8.45 -6.50
N ASN A 202 -20.30 7.86 -7.63
CA ASN A 202 -19.58 6.75 -8.24
C ASN A 202 -19.45 7.05 -9.73
N ASP A 203 -18.22 7.30 -10.17
CA ASP A 203 -17.89 7.49 -11.57
C ASP A 203 -17.22 6.23 -12.13
N THR A 204 -17.64 5.80 -13.33
CA THR A 204 -16.98 4.68 -14.02
C THR A 204 -15.63 5.13 -14.55
N THR A 205 -14.61 4.30 -14.33
CA THR A 205 -13.23 4.54 -14.78
C THR A 205 -12.98 3.92 -16.17
N PRO A 206 -11.94 4.35 -16.91
CA PRO A 206 -11.62 3.77 -18.22
C PRO A 206 -11.03 2.35 -18.14
N PHE A 207 -10.85 1.81 -16.93
CA PHE A 207 -10.37 0.46 -16.68
C PHE A 207 -11.56 -0.50 -16.61
N THR A 208 -11.41 -1.74 -17.07
CA THR A 208 -12.45 -2.77 -16.96
C THR A 208 -12.60 -3.26 -15.52
N GLU A 209 -11.51 -3.27 -14.76
CA GLU A 209 -11.49 -3.62 -13.34
C GLU A 209 -10.20 -3.10 -12.69
N THR A 210 -10.22 -2.86 -11.38
CA THR A 210 -8.99 -2.67 -10.59
C THR A 210 -9.16 -3.22 -9.18
N VAL A 211 -8.19 -4.01 -8.72
CA VAL A 211 -8.16 -4.63 -7.38
C VAL A 211 -6.88 -4.26 -6.65
N GLY A 212 -6.99 -3.77 -5.42
CA GLY A 212 -5.85 -3.42 -4.58
C GLY A 212 -5.09 -2.19 -5.10
N GLY A 213 -3.78 -2.16 -4.88
CA GLY A 213 -2.95 -0.99 -5.16
C GLY A 213 -2.93 0.00 -3.99
N PHE A 214 -2.30 1.15 -4.23
CA PHE A 214 -2.33 2.28 -3.30
C PHE A 214 -2.83 3.53 -4.02
N MET A 215 -3.21 4.53 -3.25
CA MET A 215 -3.55 5.86 -3.74
C MET A 215 -3.00 6.90 -2.77
N GLU A 216 -2.29 7.89 -3.31
CA GLU A 216 -1.87 9.08 -2.58
C GLU A 216 -2.34 10.32 -3.34
N GLY A 217 -2.67 11.39 -2.63
CA GLY A 217 -3.09 12.65 -3.22
C GLY A 217 -2.10 13.77 -2.97
N ILE A 218 -1.97 14.67 -3.94
CA ILE A 218 -1.32 15.98 -3.77
C ILE A 218 -2.27 17.08 -4.20
N ILE A 219 -2.06 18.29 -3.68
CA ILE A 219 -2.81 19.48 -4.11
C ILE A 219 -1.98 20.32 -5.07
N LEU A 220 -2.55 20.57 -6.25
CA LEU A 220 -2.01 21.47 -7.29
C LEU A 220 -3.11 22.47 -7.67
N ASP A 221 -2.82 23.77 -7.73
CA ASP A 221 -3.81 24.83 -8.01
C ASP A 221 -5.17 24.64 -7.31
N ASN A 222 -5.15 24.38 -6.00
CA ASN A 222 -6.34 24.15 -5.17
C ASN A 222 -7.24 22.99 -5.64
N ARG A 223 -6.66 21.96 -6.26
CA ARG A 223 -7.38 20.72 -6.61
C ARG A 223 -6.56 19.49 -6.25
N PRO A 224 -7.22 18.37 -5.92
CA PRO A 224 -6.53 17.10 -5.79
C PRO A 224 -6.06 16.54 -7.13
N VAL A 225 -4.85 16.01 -7.14
CA VAL A 225 -4.32 15.12 -8.17
C VAL A 225 -3.97 13.82 -7.47
N LEU A 226 -4.62 12.73 -7.88
CA LEU A 226 -4.45 11.42 -7.25
C LEU A 226 -3.40 10.64 -8.03
N ILE A 227 -2.41 10.08 -7.33
CA ILE A 227 -1.39 9.19 -7.87
C ILE A 227 -1.64 7.80 -7.32
N THR A 228 -1.69 6.82 -8.20
CA THR A 228 -1.98 5.44 -7.82
C THR A 228 -1.13 4.45 -8.60
N GLY A 229 -0.75 3.37 -7.95
CA GLY A 229 0.09 2.33 -8.51
C GLY A 229 -0.17 0.97 -7.89
N LEU A 230 0.42 -0.04 -8.52
CA LEU A 230 0.34 -1.45 -8.11
C LEU A 230 -1.10 -1.99 -8.14
N GLY A 231 -1.35 -3.12 -7.48
CA GLY A 231 -2.64 -3.83 -7.58
C GLY A 231 -2.75 -4.63 -8.89
N VAL A 232 -3.97 -4.98 -9.27
CA VAL A 232 -4.28 -5.65 -10.54
C VAL A 232 -5.29 -4.79 -11.29
N THR A 233 -4.96 -4.34 -12.50
CA THR A 233 -5.85 -3.53 -13.34
C THR A 233 -6.03 -4.22 -14.69
N ASN A 234 -7.28 -4.46 -15.11
CA ASN A 234 -7.62 -5.17 -16.34
C ASN A 234 -6.90 -6.53 -16.46
N GLY A 235 -6.91 -7.33 -15.39
CA GLY A 235 -6.16 -8.59 -15.30
C GLY A 235 -4.62 -8.47 -15.31
N GLN A 236 -4.05 -7.27 -15.41
CA GLN A 236 -2.60 -7.07 -15.42
C GLN A 236 -2.09 -6.68 -14.04
N GLN A 237 -1.10 -7.42 -13.54
CA GLN A 237 -0.41 -7.08 -12.31
C GLN A 237 0.31 -5.75 -12.47
N GLY A 238 0.11 -4.87 -11.49
CA GLY A 238 0.77 -3.58 -11.40
C GLY A 238 2.27 -3.76 -11.23
N VAL A 239 3.01 -2.93 -11.96
CA VAL A 239 4.45 -2.93 -12.02
C VAL A 239 4.98 -1.60 -11.49
N MET A 240 6.18 -1.61 -10.94
CA MET A 240 6.80 -0.44 -10.30
C MET A 240 7.18 0.66 -11.30
N ASP A 241 7.21 0.31 -12.58
CA ASP A 241 7.67 1.18 -13.65
C ASP A 241 6.59 2.12 -14.21
N THR A 242 5.34 2.01 -13.75
CA THR A 242 4.21 2.77 -14.28
C THR A 242 3.23 3.15 -13.17
N MET A 243 2.94 4.44 -13.06
CA MET A 243 1.91 4.98 -12.17
C MET A 243 0.75 5.53 -12.99
N ARG A 244 -0.42 5.59 -12.36
CA ARG A 244 -1.60 6.24 -12.90
C ARG A 244 -1.84 7.54 -12.15
N VAL A 245 -2.28 8.55 -12.88
CA VAL A 245 -2.60 9.87 -12.33
C VAL A 245 -4.04 10.21 -12.70
N TYR A 246 -4.83 10.62 -11.72
CA TYR A 246 -6.17 11.16 -11.95
C TYR A 246 -6.19 12.65 -11.59
N ASP A 247 -6.53 13.49 -12.58
CA ASP A 247 -6.74 14.91 -12.35
C ASP A 247 -8.22 15.20 -12.09
N THR A 248 -8.55 15.68 -10.89
CA THR A 248 -9.95 15.93 -10.48
C THR A 248 -10.62 17.07 -11.25
N ARG A 249 -9.85 17.98 -11.87
CA ARG A 249 -10.39 19.08 -12.68
C ARG A 249 -10.82 18.62 -14.06
N SER A 250 -9.93 17.97 -14.81
CA SER A 250 -10.25 17.44 -16.14
C SER A 250 -11.03 16.12 -16.10
N LYS A 251 -11.06 15.46 -14.93
CA LYS A 251 -11.59 14.10 -14.72
C LYS A 251 -10.93 13.08 -15.63
N GLN A 252 -9.67 13.31 -16.01
CA GLN A 252 -8.92 12.42 -16.89
C GLN A 252 -7.95 11.54 -16.10
N TRP A 253 -7.75 10.34 -16.62
CA TRP A 253 -6.74 9.39 -16.16
C TRP A 253 -5.56 9.40 -17.12
N TYR A 254 -4.36 9.43 -16.56
CA TYR A 254 -3.09 9.40 -17.28
C TYR A 254 -2.26 8.22 -16.79
N SER A 255 -1.44 7.66 -17.67
CA SER A 255 -0.37 6.74 -17.30
C SER A 255 0.96 7.47 -17.43
N GLN A 256 1.82 7.32 -16.43
CA GLN A 256 3.14 7.92 -16.37
C GLN A 256 4.19 6.86 -16.03
N ARG A 257 5.15 6.67 -16.92
CA ARG A 257 6.36 5.88 -16.67
C ARG A 257 7.18 6.50 -15.56
N THR A 258 7.67 5.65 -14.66
CA THR A 258 8.64 6.04 -13.65
C THR A 258 10.07 5.78 -14.14
N ASN A 259 11.04 6.32 -13.42
CA ASN A 259 12.46 6.23 -13.75
C ASN A 259 13.33 6.10 -12.49
N GLY A 260 14.65 6.13 -12.66
CA GLY A 260 15.61 5.82 -11.59
C GLY A 260 15.80 4.31 -11.41
N PRO A 261 16.45 3.88 -10.31
CA PRO A 261 16.54 2.47 -9.94
C PRO A 261 15.14 1.93 -9.62
N LEU A 262 14.58 1.11 -10.51
CA LEU A 262 13.24 0.56 -10.33
C LEU A 262 13.25 -0.48 -9.19
N PRO A 263 12.34 -0.36 -8.20
CA PRO A 263 12.12 -1.44 -7.25
C PRO A 263 11.68 -2.71 -7.98
N PRO A 264 12.06 -3.91 -7.49
CA PRO A 264 11.50 -5.15 -8.01
C PRO A 264 9.97 -5.15 -7.98
N ASN A 265 9.36 -5.67 -9.05
CA ASN A 265 7.90 -5.81 -9.13
C ASN A 265 7.39 -6.67 -7.96
N ARG A 266 6.35 -6.16 -7.30
CA ARG A 266 5.76 -6.69 -6.08
C ARG A 266 4.25 -6.42 -6.09
N PHE A 267 3.52 -7.32 -6.73
CA PHE A 267 2.10 -7.10 -6.98
C PHE A 267 1.25 -7.31 -5.72
N TRP A 268 1.70 -8.16 -4.78
CA TRP A 268 1.07 -8.23 -3.46
C TRP A 268 1.50 -7.01 -2.66
N THR A 269 0.60 -6.04 -2.60
CA THR A 269 0.90 -4.70 -2.13
C THR A 269 1.47 -4.70 -0.72
N GLY A 270 2.57 -3.96 -0.56
CA GLY A 270 3.01 -3.42 0.71
C GLY A 270 2.11 -2.26 1.15
N CYS A 271 2.69 -1.21 1.72
CA CYS A 271 1.98 0.01 2.06
C CYS A 271 2.70 1.26 1.58
N SER A 272 1.97 2.36 1.46
CA SER A 272 2.50 3.67 1.13
C SER A 272 2.06 4.73 2.14
N THR A 273 2.87 5.78 2.23
CA THR A 273 2.46 7.07 2.79
C THR A 273 3.11 8.18 1.98
N ILE A 274 2.65 9.43 2.11
CA ILE A 274 3.17 10.57 1.37
C ILE A 274 3.66 11.67 2.30
N VAL A 275 4.81 12.26 1.98
CA VAL A 275 5.39 13.40 2.68
C VAL A 275 5.89 14.43 1.68
N ALA A 276 5.74 15.72 1.99
CA ALA A 276 6.21 16.82 1.14
C ALA A 276 7.56 17.35 1.63
N ALA A 277 8.42 17.78 0.69
CA ALA A 277 9.52 18.69 1.02
C ALA A 277 8.95 19.98 1.64
N GLN A 278 9.73 20.65 2.50
CA GLN A 278 9.26 21.82 3.25
C GLN A 278 8.78 22.96 2.35
N ASP A 279 9.45 23.15 1.20
CA ASP A 279 9.09 24.13 0.18
C ASP A 279 8.07 23.60 -0.85
N GLN A 280 7.59 22.37 -0.69
CA GLN A 280 6.68 21.67 -1.60
C GLN A 280 7.18 21.59 -3.06
N SER A 281 8.49 21.74 -3.28
CA SER A 281 9.14 21.53 -4.59
C SER A 281 9.07 20.06 -5.04
N SER A 282 8.94 19.14 -4.10
CA SER A 282 8.72 17.72 -4.37
C SER A 282 7.89 17.06 -3.28
N TYR A 283 7.25 15.96 -3.65
CA TYR A 283 6.54 15.06 -2.74
C TYR A 283 7.16 13.67 -2.87
N GLN A 284 7.26 12.95 -1.77
CA GLN A 284 7.81 11.60 -1.70
C GLN A 284 6.70 10.65 -1.28
N ILE A 285 6.31 9.78 -2.21
CA ILE A 285 5.51 8.61 -1.88
C ILE A 285 6.48 7.57 -1.35
N ILE A 286 6.46 7.36 -0.04
CA ILE A 286 7.26 6.35 0.64
C ILE A 286 6.53 5.03 0.53
N TYR A 287 7.23 3.99 0.05
CA TYR A 287 6.68 2.66 -0.15
C TYR A 287 7.46 1.62 0.63
N TYR A 288 6.76 0.75 1.35
CA TYR A 288 7.37 -0.29 2.17
C TYR A 288 6.83 -1.69 1.85
N GLY A 289 7.75 -2.65 1.73
CA GLY A 289 7.43 -4.07 1.72
C GLY A 289 6.68 -4.54 0.48
N GLY A 290 5.76 -5.48 0.66
CA GLY A 290 5.04 -6.17 -0.41
C GLY A 290 5.69 -7.50 -0.79
N ALA A 291 5.12 -8.21 -1.76
CA ALA A 291 5.64 -9.49 -2.21
C ALA A 291 5.40 -9.75 -3.71
N ASN A 292 6.19 -10.66 -4.27
CA ASN A 292 5.92 -11.32 -5.53
C ASN A 292 5.93 -12.84 -5.33
N SER A 293 5.68 -13.62 -6.38
CA SER A 293 5.53 -15.08 -6.34
C SER A 293 6.69 -15.85 -5.70
N SER A 294 7.85 -15.20 -5.52
CA SER A 294 9.07 -15.83 -5.00
C SER A 294 9.58 -15.23 -3.70
N VAL A 295 9.33 -13.94 -3.46
CA VAL A 295 9.98 -13.18 -2.38
C VAL A 295 9.00 -12.19 -1.74
N THR A 296 9.04 -12.13 -0.41
CA THR A 296 8.48 -11.03 0.37
C THR A 296 9.57 -10.00 0.64
N PHE A 297 9.24 -8.73 0.47
CA PHE A 297 10.17 -7.61 0.59
C PHE A 297 9.98 -6.87 1.92
N GLY A 298 11.05 -6.24 2.41
CA GLY A 298 11.05 -5.35 3.58
C GLY A 298 11.98 -4.14 3.40
N ASP A 299 12.27 -3.81 2.16
CA ASP A 299 12.96 -2.58 1.76
C ASP A 299 11.99 -1.39 1.71
N VAL A 300 12.55 -0.18 1.85
CA VAL A 300 11.85 1.10 1.82
C VAL A 300 12.31 1.86 0.59
N TRP A 301 11.36 2.38 -0.18
CA TRP A 301 11.58 3.14 -1.40
C TRP A 301 10.85 4.49 -1.36
N SER A 302 11.33 5.45 -2.13
CA SER A 302 10.66 6.73 -2.35
C SER A 302 10.43 6.94 -3.84
N LEU A 303 9.18 7.21 -4.23
CA LEU A 303 8.84 7.76 -5.54
C LEU A 303 8.64 9.27 -5.42
N SER A 304 9.47 10.03 -6.12
CA SER A 304 9.42 11.49 -6.09
C SER A 304 8.49 12.06 -7.15
N ILE A 305 7.59 12.97 -6.77
CA ILE A 305 6.67 13.71 -7.64
C ILE A 305 7.12 15.17 -7.67
N PRO A 306 7.21 15.84 -8.83
CA PRO A 306 6.66 15.48 -10.14
C PRO A 306 7.61 14.69 -11.06
N SER A 307 8.81 14.32 -10.61
CA SER A 307 9.80 13.66 -11.49
C SER A 307 9.53 12.19 -11.77
N PHE A 308 8.58 11.56 -11.07
CA PHE A 308 8.32 10.12 -11.07
C PHE A 308 9.60 9.27 -10.96
N THR A 309 10.54 9.72 -10.12
CA THR A 309 11.86 9.11 -9.94
C THR A 309 11.92 8.29 -8.66
N TRP A 310 12.27 7.02 -8.78
CA TRP A 310 12.48 6.12 -7.64
C TRP A 310 13.87 6.33 -7.02
N ALA A 311 13.94 6.19 -5.69
CA ALA A 311 15.18 6.08 -4.93
C ALA A 311 15.01 5.05 -3.82
N GLN A 312 16.00 4.16 -3.62
CA GLN A 312 16.00 3.25 -2.49
C GLN A 312 16.40 4.01 -1.23
N LEU A 313 15.61 3.87 -0.17
CA LEU A 313 15.88 4.51 1.12
C LEU A 313 16.55 3.54 2.10
N SER A 314 16.13 2.28 2.09
CA SER A 314 16.68 1.24 2.97
C SER A 314 16.43 -0.15 2.39
N ASP A 315 17.39 -1.06 2.55
CA ASP A 315 17.26 -2.50 2.34
C ASP A 315 17.31 -3.29 3.66
N SER A 316 17.31 -2.59 4.80
CA SER A 316 17.49 -3.18 6.12
C SER A 316 16.26 -3.98 6.57
N VAL A 317 16.38 -5.30 6.46
CA VAL A 317 15.35 -6.27 6.88
C VAL A 317 15.71 -7.06 8.16
N ASP A 318 16.98 -7.05 8.55
CA ASP A 318 17.53 -7.96 9.58
C ASP A 318 17.88 -7.25 10.91
N SER A 319 17.05 -6.31 11.37
CA SER A 319 17.24 -5.67 12.69
C SER A 319 16.14 -6.08 13.67
N SER A 320 16.45 -6.14 14.97
CA SER A 320 15.48 -6.49 16.02
C SER A 320 14.34 -5.49 16.18
N VAL A 321 14.47 -4.31 15.55
CA VAL A 321 13.48 -3.23 15.57
C VAL A 321 12.85 -2.99 14.20
N SER A 322 13.30 -3.71 13.16
CA SER A 322 12.71 -3.66 11.83
C SER A 322 11.38 -4.41 11.80
N ALA A 323 10.47 -3.93 10.97
CA ALA A 323 9.28 -4.69 10.61
C ALA A 323 9.66 -5.98 9.87
N GLY A 324 10.80 -6.06 9.19
CA GLY A 324 11.18 -7.21 8.37
C GLY A 324 10.20 -7.47 7.23
N ALA A 325 10.59 -8.36 6.31
CA ALA A 325 9.82 -8.60 5.09
C ALA A 325 8.35 -8.97 5.34
N ARG A 326 7.42 -8.15 4.81
CA ARG A 326 5.96 -8.38 4.96
C ARG A 326 5.14 -7.74 3.85
N TYR A 327 3.97 -8.32 3.57
CA TYR A 327 2.97 -7.75 2.65
C TYR A 327 1.65 -7.44 3.37
N ALA A 328 0.84 -6.59 2.74
CA ALA A 328 -0.40 -6.03 3.26
C ALA A 328 -0.34 -5.41 4.69
N PRO A 329 0.75 -4.74 5.12
CA PRO A 329 0.67 -3.82 6.25
C PRO A 329 -0.12 -2.55 5.86
N ILE A 330 -0.29 -1.63 6.81
CA ILE A 330 -0.58 -0.22 6.54
C ILE A 330 0.63 0.63 6.92
N CYS A 331 0.78 1.77 6.25
CA CYS A 331 1.83 2.76 6.48
C CYS A 331 1.15 4.09 6.77
N ASP A 332 1.49 4.71 7.88
CA ASP A 332 0.95 6.01 8.27
C ASP A 332 2.10 6.96 8.63
N LEU A 333 2.10 8.17 8.05
CA LEU A 333 3.04 9.21 8.43
C LEU A 333 2.60 9.83 9.75
N MET A 334 3.45 9.73 10.78
CA MET A 334 3.22 10.32 12.09
C MET A 334 4.39 11.19 12.49
N LYS A 335 4.12 12.19 13.35
CA LYS A 335 5.16 13.07 13.91
C LYS A 335 6.07 13.67 12.81
N SER A 336 5.47 14.01 11.67
CA SER A 336 6.09 14.62 10.48
C SER A 336 7.09 13.76 9.69
N HIS A 337 7.80 12.80 10.29
CA HIS A 337 8.87 12.06 9.62
C HIS A 337 8.97 10.58 9.99
N TYR A 338 8.10 10.05 10.87
CA TYR A 338 8.06 8.61 11.14
C TYR A 338 7.04 7.95 10.23
N MET A 339 7.49 7.01 9.41
CA MET A 339 6.59 6.04 8.80
C MET A 339 6.31 4.95 9.82
N VAL A 340 5.06 4.86 10.26
CA VAL A 340 4.57 3.82 11.15
C VAL A 340 4.01 2.68 10.32
N VAL A 341 4.66 1.53 10.39
CA VAL A 341 4.18 0.31 9.73
C VAL A 341 3.39 -0.50 10.75
N PHE A 342 2.12 -0.83 10.46
CA PHE A 342 1.27 -1.61 11.36
C PHE A 342 0.75 -2.89 10.68
N GLY A 343 0.82 -4.01 11.39
CA GLY A 343 0.33 -5.32 10.91
C GLY A 343 1.16 -5.88 9.75
N GLY A 344 0.49 -6.54 8.82
CA GLY A 344 1.09 -7.27 7.71
C GLY A 344 1.27 -8.76 7.97
N ASN A 345 1.58 -9.47 6.88
CA ASN A 345 1.88 -10.90 6.88
C ASN A 345 3.37 -11.13 6.59
N ARG A 346 4.04 -11.87 7.48
CA ARG A 346 5.39 -12.40 7.23
C ARG A 346 5.28 -13.77 6.58
N VAL A 347 5.61 -13.83 5.30
CA VAL A 347 5.61 -15.06 4.50
C VAL A 347 7.00 -15.25 3.93
N GLN A 348 7.62 -16.39 4.23
CA GLN A 348 8.96 -16.73 3.76
C GLN A 348 8.92 -17.61 2.51
N ASP A 349 7.82 -18.34 2.32
CA ASP A 349 7.62 -19.30 1.23
C ASP A 349 6.12 -19.53 0.96
N ALA A 350 5.79 -20.36 -0.04
CA ALA A 350 4.40 -20.68 -0.38
C ALA A 350 3.64 -21.41 0.75
N TYR A 351 4.32 -22.03 1.73
CA TYR A 351 3.70 -22.81 2.81
C TYR A 351 3.27 -21.92 3.99
N THR A 352 4.08 -20.92 4.34
CA THR A 352 3.80 -19.92 5.39
C THR A 352 2.64 -18.99 5.05
N TYR A 353 2.02 -19.15 3.89
CA TYR A 353 0.86 -18.41 3.44
C TYR A 353 -0.39 -18.65 4.31
N ALA A 354 -0.65 -19.92 4.65
CA ALA A 354 -1.76 -20.28 5.55
C ALA A 354 -1.42 -20.09 7.03
N PHE A 355 -0.11 -20.10 7.35
CA PHE A 355 0.43 -20.03 8.71
C PHE A 355 1.63 -19.07 8.74
N PRO A 356 1.38 -17.76 8.80
CA PRO A 356 2.44 -16.76 8.74
C PRO A 356 3.40 -16.91 9.93
N GLU A 357 4.64 -16.48 9.72
CA GLU A 357 5.61 -16.40 10.80
C GLU A 357 5.22 -15.26 11.74
N CYS A 358 4.70 -15.59 12.92
CA CYS A 358 4.27 -14.57 13.87
C CYS A 358 5.46 -13.76 14.40
N ASP A 359 5.30 -12.44 14.49
CA ASP A 359 6.30 -11.56 15.08
C ASP A 359 6.67 -11.96 16.52
N THR A 360 7.96 -11.93 16.83
CA THR A 360 8.42 -12.09 18.22
C THR A 360 7.94 -10.91 19.06
N SER A 361 7.56 -11.16 20.32
CA SER A 361 7.01 -10.14 21.24
C SER A 361 5.70 -9.45 20.84
N SER A 362 5.06 -9.85 19.74
CA SER A 362 3.75 -9.33 19.31
C SER A 362 3.77 -7.82 19.01
N ASN A 363 4.87 -7.32 18.42
CA ASN A 363 5.13 -5.89 18.29
C ASN A 363 4.07 -5.12 17.49
N LEU A 364 3.38 -5.73 16.51
CA LEU A 364 2.31 -5.17 15.66
C LEU A 364 2.59 -3.84 14.92
N ALA A 365 3.45 -2.96 15.44
CA ALA A 365 3.83 -1.70 14.86
C ALA A 365 5.36 -1.50 14.95
N TRP A 366 5.90 -0.86 13.92
CA TRP A 366 7.32 -0.54 13.79
C TRP A 366 7.48 0.88 13.25
N PHE A 367 8.62 1.50 13.54
CA PHE A 367 8.86 2.90 13.25
C PHE A 367 10.09 3.02 12.37
N PHE A 368 9.92 3.59 11.19
CA PHE A 368 11.03 3.95 10.30
C PHE A 368 11.18 5.47 10.29
N ASP A 369 12.35 5.95 10.68
CA ASP A 369 12.68 7.37 10.70
C ASP A 369 13.12 7.81 9.29
N LEU A 370 12.31 8.65 8.64
CA LEU A 370 12.61 9.11 7.28
C LEU A 370 13.77 10.12 7.24
N ASN A 371 14.09 10.79 8.35
CA ASN A 371 15.23 11.71 8.41
C ASN A 371 16.55 10.95 8.56
N LEU A 372 16.54 9.84 9.30
CA LEU A 372 17.72 9.00 9.56
C LEU A 372 17.87 7.81 8.60
N LEU A 373 16.80 7.46 7.88
CA LEU A 373 16.71 6.27 7.01
C LEU A 373 16.94 4.94 7.74
N GLU A 374 16.48 4.85 8.99
CA GLU A 374 16.64 3.66 9.82
C GLU A 374 15.38 3.27 10.57
N TRP A 375 15.28 1.97 10.87
CA TRP A 375 14.31 1.46 11.83
C TRP A 375 14.73 1.86 13.24
N THR A 376 13.85 2.54 13.98
CA THR A 376 14.18 3.04 15.31
C THR A 376 13.61 2.17 16.43
N SER A 377 14.37 2.04 17.52
CA SER A 377 13.90 1.45 18.77
C SER A 377 12.97 2.38 19.56
N GLN A 378 12.86 3.65 19.18
CA GLN A 378 12.14 4.65 19.96
C GLN A 378 11.60 5.80 19.10
N VAL A 379 10.37 6.23 19.41
CA VAL A 379 9.79 7.50 18.97
C VAL A 379 9.84 8.49 20.12
N ASN A 380 10.31 9.70 19.85
CA ASN A 380 10.42 10.76 20.85
C ASN A 380 9.10 11.51 21.04
N GLY A 381 8.81 11.88 22.30
CA GLY A 381 7.55 12.53 22.67
C GLY A 381 7.53 14.05 22.59
N GLY A 382 8.67 14.68 22.28
CA GLY A 382 8.78 16.13 22.17
C GLY A 382 8.13 16.69 20.91
N THR A 383 8.36 17.97 20.67
CA THR A 383 8.04 18.59 19.37
C THR A 383 8.74 17.79 18.27
N PRO A 384 8.01 17.28 17.26
CA PRO A 384 8.62 16.51 16.20
C PRO A 384 9.57 17.38 15.38
N ASP A 385 10.71 16.81 15.00
CA ASP A 385 11.55 17.41 13.98
C ASP A 385 10.79 17.48 12.65
N THR A 386 11.04 18.54 11.89
CA THR A 386 10.51 18.65 10.53
C THR A 386 11.16 17.60 9.64
N TYR A 387 10.39 17.07 8.70
CA TYR A 387 10.91 16.19 7.68
C TYR A 387 11.96 16.89 6.81
N ARG A 388 12.99 16.13 6.44
CA ARG A 388 14.05 16.54 5.53
C ARG A 388 14.11 15.55 4.38
N VAL A 389 14.24 16.06 3.16
CA VAL A 389 14.43 15.24 1.97
C VAL A 389 15.70 14.41 2.15
N PRO A 390 15.62 13.06 2.14
CA PRO A 390 16.80 12.25 2.41
C PRO A 390 17.84 12.31 1.29
N GLN A 391 19.10 12.04 1.62
CA GLN A 391 20.21 12.10 0.68
C GLN A 391 20.01 11.31 -0.62
N PRO A 392 19.56 10.04 -0.60
CA PRO A 392 19.27 9.31 -1.84
C PRO A 392 18.25 10.01 -2.74
N VAL A 393 17.29 10.75 -2.15
CA VAL A 393 16.23 11.45 -2.89
C VAL A 393 16.77 12.72 -3.53
N TYR A 394 17.36 13.65 -2.77
CA TYR A 394 17.85 14.90 -3.37
C TYR A 394 19.04 14.67 -4.30
N GLN A 395 19.79 13.56 -4.16
CA GLN A 395 20.78 13.16 -5.16
C GLN A 395 20.13 12.74 -6.49
N ALA A 396 18.95 12.12 -6.44
CA ALA A 396 18.22 11.67 -7.62
C ALA A 396 17.45 12.79 -8.32
N ILE A 397 16.94 13.78 -7.59
CA ILE A 397 16.05 14.83 -8.14
C ILE A 397 16.64 16.26 -8.05
N GLY A 398 17.83 16.41 -7.48
CA GLY A 398 18.46 17.69 -7.16
C GLY A 398 17.85 18.36 -5.91
N GLY A 399 18.34 19.56 -5.60
CA GLY A 399 17.99 20.28 -4.37
C GLY A 399 18.84 19.86 -3.17
N GLY A 400 18.25 19.90 -1.97
CA GLY A 400 18.87 19.50 -0.72
C GLY A 400 17.87 19.07 0.34
N ALA A 401 18.34 18.90 1.58
CA ALA A 401 17.54 18.40 2.70
C ALA A 401 16.26 19.21 3.00
N GLU A 402 16.26 20.51 2.70
CA GLU A 402 15.12 21.40 2.97
C GLU A 402 14.18 21.55 1.75
N GLY A 403 14.48 20.89 0.62
CA GLY A 403 13.73 21.00 -0.63
C GLY A 403 14.57 21.53 -1.79
N GLY A 404 13.94 22.28 -2.69
CA GLY A 404 14.56 22.87 -3.88
C GLY A 404 14.80 21.88 -5.02
N ALA A 405 13.94 20.86 -5.17
CA ALA A 405 14.09 19.86 -6.23
C ALA A 405 14.17 20.52 -7.61
N THR A 406 15.22 20.21 -8.38
CA THR A 406 15.45 20.81 -9.69
C THR A 406 14.83 19.99 -10.82
N LEU A 407 14.62 18.69 -10.58
CA LEU A 407 13.95 17.80 -11.52
C LEU A 407 12.43 17.92 -11.33
N ILE A 408 11.83 18.85 -12.06
CA ILE A 408 10.40 19.20 -11.97
C ILE A 408 9.49 18.45 -12.97
N GLN A 409 10.04 17.47 -13.67
CA GLN A 409 9.32 16.56 -14.57
C GLN A 409 10.17 15.28 -14.76
N PRO A 410 9.59 14.17 -15.26
CA PRO A 410 10.38 12.99 -15.58
C PRO A 410 11.50 13.28 -16.58
N PRO A 411 12.66 12.60 -16.51
CA PRO A 411 13.65 12.66 -17.57
C PRO A 411 13.02 12.22 -18.90
N GLY A 412 13.04 13.10 -19.91
CA GLY A 412 12.35 12.89 -21.19
C GLY A 412 10.95 13.51 -21.26
N GLY A 413 10.45 14.10 -20.17
CA GLY A 413 9.14 14.74 -20.09
C GLY A 413 8.02 13.78 -19.63
N PHE A 414 6.82 14.33 -19.46
CA PHE A 414 5.63 13.53 -19.18
C PHE A 414 5.19 12.75 -20.42
N ASP A 415 4.65 11.54 -20.22
CA ASP A 415 4.26 10.64 -21.31
C ASP A 415 3.12 11.20 -22.17
N GLN A 416 2.34 12.14 -21.60
CA GLN A 416 1.24 12.80 -22.27
C GLN A 416 1.35 14.33 -22.08
N PRO A 417 1.22 15.14 -23.15
CA PRO A 417 1.34 16.60 -23.05
C PRO A 417 0.35 17.23 -22.05
N ALA A 418 -0.87 16.69 -21.97
CA ALA A 418 -1.87 17.18 -21.02
C ALA A 418 -1.47 16.95 -19.55
N LEU A 419 -0.70 15.91 -19.26
CA LEU A 419 -0.18 15.65 -17.92
C LEU A 419 0.87 16.69 -17.50
N ALA A 420 1.64 17.22 -18.46
CA ALA A 420 2.56 18.32 -18.19
C ALA A 420 1.81 19.57 -17.69
N THR A 421 0.64 19.87 -18.25
CA THR A 421 -0.23 20.96 -17.76
C THR A 421 -0.75 20.70 -16.35
N VAL A 422 -1.04 19.45 -15.99
CA VAL A 422 -1.50 19.09 -14.64
C VAL A 422 -0.41 19.42 -13.60
N PHE A 423 0.86 19.14 -13.93
CA PHE A 423 2.02 19.31 -13.05
C PHE A 423 2.77 20.64 -13.23
N ALA A 424 2.34 21.52 -14.13
CA ALA A 424 2.92 22.84 -14.35
C ALA A 424 3.13 23.69 -13.07
N PRO A 425 2.29 23.61 -12.02
CA PRO A 425 2.49 24.40 -10.80
C PRO A 425 3.81 24.13 -10.07
N PHE A 426 4.49 23.01 -10.34
CA PHE A 426 5.82 22.76 -9.79
C PHE A 426 6.90 23.67 -10.41
N ALA A 427 6.72 24.15 -11.65
CA ALA A 427 7.61 25.12 -12.25
C ALA A 427 7.53 26.48 -11.53
N ASP A 428 6.32 26.91 -11.16
CA ASP A 428 6.12 28.16 -10.42
C ASP A 428 6.82 28.12 -9.07
N ARG A 429 6.71 26.99 -8.35
CA ARG A 429 7.41 26.77 -7.06
C ARG A 429 8.94 26.80 -7.20
N ALA A 430 9.49 26.24 -8.28
CA ALA A 430 10.93 26.27 -8.52
C ALA A 430 11.46 27.70 -8.75
N THR A 431 10.66 28.58 -9.36
CA THR A 431 11.04 29.99 -9.57
C THR A 431 10.87 30.86 -8.32
N ALA A 432 10.10 30.40 -7.33
CA ALA A 432 9.82 31.13 -6.09
C ALA A 432 10.89 30.98 -5.00
N SER A 433 12.05 30.38 -5.30
CA SER A 433 13.17 30.22 -4.35
C SER A 433 13.53 31.57 -3.69
N PRO A 434 13.80 31.63 -2.37
CA PRO A 434 13.89 32.89 -1.66
C PRO A 434 15.12 33.66 -2.13
N THR A 435 14.89 34.78 -2.82
CA THR A 435 15.94 35.77 -2.99
C THR A 435 16.28 36.28 -1.60
N SER A 436 17.45 35.91 -1.06
CA SER A 436 18.02 36.59 0.10
C SER A 436 18.36 38.01 -0.33
N THR A 437 17.41 38.93 -0.24
CA THR A 437 17.65 40.36 -0.32
C THR A 437 18.38 40.77 0.96
N GLY A 438 19.70 40.61 0.96
CA GLY A 438 20.54 41.29 1.91
C GLY A 438 20.37 42.80 1.72
N PRO A 439 19.97 43.57 2.75
CA PRO A 439 19.99 45.02 2.64
C PRO A 439 21.46 45.45 2.73
N GLY A 440 21.99 46.00 1.64
CA GLY A 440 23.20 46.81 1.69
C GLY A 440 22.95 48.04 2.56
N GLY A 441 23.75 48.22 3.61
CA GLY A 441 23.69 49.36 4.52
C GLY A 441 24.92 49.47 5.41
N THR A 442 25.90 50.25 4.93
CA THR A 442 26.89 51.09 5.64
C THR A 442 27.36 50.78 7.08
N THR A 443 28.69 50.80 7.21
CA THR A 443 29.61 50.75 8.37
C THR A 443 29.28 51.61 9.61
N ALA A 444 29.38 51.01 10.82
CA ALA A 444 30.24 51.45 11.95
C ALA A 444 30.12 50.46 13.16
N PRO A 445 31.15 50.32 14.04
CA PRO A 445 31.39 49.09 14.82
C PRO A 445 31.00 49.20 16.32
N ASN A 446 30.63 48.08 16.96
CA ASN A 446 30.85 47.79 18.40
C ASN A 446 30.51 46.32 18.79
N PRO A 447 30.96 45.81 19.96
CA PRO A 447 31.83 44.62 20.11
C PRO A 447 31.09 43.31 20.53
N PRO A 448 31.80 42.15 20.68
CA PRO A 448 31.22 40.82 20.48
C PRO A 448 30.65 40.19 21.75
N SER A 449 29.53 39.48 21.61
CA SER A 449 29.08 38.44 22.53
C SER A 449 29.30 37.07 21.88
N SER A 450 30.14 36.28 22.52
CA SER A 450 30.55 34.92 22.16
C SER A 450 29.45 33.91 22.43
N ASP A 451 29.04 33.14 21.42
CA ASP A 451 28.52 31.79 21.61
C ASP A 451 29.25 30.82 20.67
N SER A 452 29.80 29.79 21.29
CA SER A 452 30.74 28.84 20.73
C SER A 452 30.05 27.79 19.86
N SER A 453 30.27 27.82 18.55
CA SER A 453 30.03 26.69 17.66
C SER A 453 31.32 25.87 17.51
N ILE A 454 31.18 24.55 17.66
CA ILE A 454 32.30 23.61 17.59
C ILE A 454 32.81 23.57 16.14
N SER A 455 34.06 24.00 15.96
CA SER A 455 34.78 24.01 14.68
C SER A 455 34.88 22.60 14.09
N GLY A 456 34.66 22.49 12.78
CA GLY A 456 34.70 21.24 12.00
C GLY A 456 36.01 20.43 12.11
N GLY A 457 37.06 21.00 12.71
CA GLY A 457 38.27 20.27 13.09
C GLY A 457 38.07 19.22 14.20
N ALA A 458 37.04 19.36 15.05
CA ALA A 458 36.72 18.36 16.09
C ALA A 458 36.04 17.11 15.51
N ILE A 459 35.29 17.26 14.42
CA ILE A 459 34.57 16.17 13.74
C ILE A 459 35.55 15.29 12.94
N GLY A 460 36.59 15.90 12.34
CA GLY A 460 37.62 15.16 11.60
C GLY A 460 38.43 14.17 12.45
N GLY A 461 38.65 14.47 13.74
CA GLY A 461 39.39 13.59 14.65
C GLY A 461 38.64 12.32 15.06
N ILE A 462 37.31 12.40 15.18
CA ILE A 462 36.47 11.27 15.61
C ILE A 462 36.37 10.21 14.51
N VAL A 463 36.28 10.63 13.25
CA VAL A 463 36.13 9.71 12.10
C VAL A 463 37.37 8.82 11.92
N VAL A 464 38.58 9.36 12.12
CA VAL A 464 39.82 8.58 12.00
C VAL A 464 39.94 7.53 13.13
N GLY A 465 39.49 7.86 14.34
CA GLY A 465 39.47 6.93 15.47
C GLY A 465 38.53 5.75 15.29
N VAL A 466 37.34 5.99 14.73
CA VAL A 466 36.33 4.94 14.50
C VAL A 466 36.77 3.97 13.39
N ILE A 467 37.39 4.47 12.31
CA ILE A 467 37.88 3.62 11.21
C ILE A 467 38.99 2.67 11.69
N ALA A 468 39.90 3.16 12.56
CA ALA A 468 40.94 2.32 13.15
C ALA A 468 40.37 1.21 14.05
N LEU A 469 39.32 1.53 14.84
CA LEU A 469 38.68 0.57 15.72
C LEU A 469 37.89 -0.51 14.94
N ILE A 470 37.20 -0.13 13.86
CA ILE A 470 36.49 -1.07 12.99
C ILE A 470 37.48 -2.01 12.27
N GLY A 471 38.64 -1.52 11.85
CA GLY A 471 39.68 -2.34 11.25
C GLY A 471 40.20 -3.43 12.19
N ILE A 472 40.39 -3.11 13.48
CA ILE A 472 40.86 -4.06 14.49
C ILE A 472 39.79 -5.12 14.80
N ILE A 473 38.52 -4.70 14.92
CA ILE A 473 37.40 -5.62 15.19
C ILE A 473 37.15 -6.54 13.98
N GLY A 474 37.18 -6.00 12.76
CA GLY A 474 37.03 -6.77 11.52
C GLY A 474 38.13 -7.81 11.34
N GLY A 475 39.38 -7.44 11.63
CA GLY A 475 40.52 -8.38 11.62
C GLY A 475 40.37 -9.52 12.63
N GLY A 476 39.87 -9.23 13.83
CA GLY A 476 39.61 -10.23 14.87
C GLY A 476 38.50 -11.22 14.50
N VAL A 477 37.40 -10.74 13.94
CA VAL A 477 36.26 -11.59 13.53
C VAL A 477 36.64 -12.50 12.36
N TRP A 478 37.37 -11.99 11.37
CA TRP A 478 37.83 -12.80 10.23
C TRP A 478 38.76 -13.94 10.66
N PHE A 479 39.67 -13.69 11.60
CA PHE A 479 40.59 -14.71 12.13
C PHE A 479 39.86 -15.84 12.87
N LEU A 480 38.77 -15.51 13.59
CA LEU A 480 37.95 -16.49 14.30
C LEU A 480 37.06 -17.32 13.36
N LEU A 481 36.54 -16.72 12.28
CA LEU A 481 35.74 -17.42 11.26
C LEU A 481 36.58 -18.37 10.40
N ARG A 482 37.87 -18.04 10.16
CA ARG A 482 38.80 -18.93 9.43
C ARG A 482 39.07 -20.25 10.17
N LYS A 483 38.93 -20.29 11.50
CA LYS A 483 39.20 -21.50 12.30
C LYS A 483 38.04 -22.51 12.29
N ARG A 484 36.82 -22.13 11.90
CA ARG A 484 35.61 -23.00 12.03
C ARG A 484 35.06 -23.60 10.73
N ARG A 485 35.74 -23.47 9.58
CA ARG A 485 35.28 -24.06 8.32
C ARG A 485 36.17 -25.22 7.84
N ARG A 486 35.96 -26.39 8.42
CA ARG A 486 36.22 -27.70 7.80
C ARG A 486 35.09 -28.65 8.22
N GLN A 487 34.27 -29.08 7.26
CA GLN A 487 33.54 -30.36 7.12
C GLN A 487 32.53 -30.21 5.94
N PRO A 488 32.49 -31.13 4.95
CA PRO A 488 31.60 -31.07 3.77
C PRO A 488 30.41 -32.06 3.84
N ARG A 489 29.26 -31.72 3.24
CA ARG A 489 28.14 -32.60 2.82
C ARG A 489 27.36 -31.91 1.70
N ASP A 490 27.36 -32.40 0.46
CA ASP A 490 26.61 -33.52 -0.17
C ASP A 490 25.23 -33.11 -0.71
N LEU A 491 25.09 -33.28 -2.03
CA LEU A 491 23.99 -32.91 -2.92
C LEU A 491 22.87 -33.97 -2.93
N ALA A 492 21.61 -33.55 -3.06
CA ALA A 492 20.47 -34.43 -3.36
C ALA A 492 19.68 -33.91 -4.58
N THR A 493 19.33 -34.83 -5.48
CA THR A 493 18.68 -34.71 -6.79
C THR A 493 17.13 -34.55 -6.69
N PRO A 494 16.45 -34.00 -7.72
CA PRO A 494 15.01 -33.68 -7.68
C PRO A 494 14.08 -34.80 -8.21
N LEU A 495 12.80 -34.77 -7.80
CA LEU A 495 11.70 -35.67 -8.22
C LEU A 495 10.80 -35.05 -9.32
N PRO A 496 10.06 -35.86 -10.11
CA PRO A 496 9.33 -35.44 -11.33
C PRO A 496 7.89 -34.89 -11.10
N PRO A 497 7.30 -34.17 -12.08
CA PRO A 497 6.03 -33.44 -11.93
C PRO A 497 4.74 -34.27 -12.21
N PRO A 498 3.57 -33.87 -11.66
CA PRO A 498 2.26 -34.50 -11.89
C PRO A 498 1.46 -33.95 -13.11
N PRO A 499 0.43 -34.69 -13.60
CA PRO A 499 -0.31 -34.43 -14.86
C PRO A 499 -1.49 -33.43 -14.76
N PRO A 500 -2.02 -32.93 -15.90
CA PRO A 500 -2.97 -31.80 -15.94
C PRO A 500 -4.45 -32.22 -15.84
N SER A 501 -5.31 -31.33 -15.30
CA SER A 501 -6.77 -31.45 -15.37
C SER A 501 -7.45 -30.20 -15.94
N SER A 502 -8.56 -30.46 -16.64
CA SER A 502 -9.28 -29.66 -17.64
C SER A 502 -10.32 -28.67 -17.09
N ASN A 503 -10.49 -27.58 -17.84
CA ASN A 503 -11.47 -26.49 -17.65
C ASN A 503 -12.94 -26.89 -17.86
N GLY A 504 -13.85 -26.13 -17.25
CA GLY A 504 -15.26 -26.02 -17.64
C GLY A 504 -15.95 -24.82 -16.97
N ALA A 505 -16.08 -23.71 -17.71
CA ALA A 505 -16.76 -22.49 -17.27
C ALA A 505 -18.26 -22.55 -17.57
N ALA A 506 -19.09 -22.04 -16.65
CA ALA A 506 -20.47 -21.63 -16.92
C ALA A 506 -20.81 -20.41 -16.05
N GLN A 507 -21.10 -19.30 -16.73
CA GLN A 507 -21.44 -17.98 -16.21
C GLN A 507 -22.93 -17.95 -15.84
N ALA A 508 -23.27 -17.59 -14.59
CA ALA A 508 -24.64 -17.39 -14.14
C ALA A 508 -24.76 -16.20 -13.17
N ASP A 509 -25.75 -15.34 -13.44
CA ASP A 509 -26.21 -14.19 -12.66
C ASP A 509 -26.30 -14.47 -11.14
N LYS A 510 -25.57 -13.71 -10.31
CA LYS A 510 -25.62 -13.82 -8.84
C LYS A 510 -26.48 -12.70 -8.22
N GLY A 511 -27.79 -12.94 -8.17
CA GLY A 511 -28.66 -12.41 -7.12
C GLY A 511 -28.78 -13.46 -6.00
N TYR A 512 -28.29 -13.13 -4.80
CA TYR A 512 -28.64 -13.69 -3.48
C TYR A 512 -29.06 -15.18 -3.41
N MET A 513 -28.26 -16.08 -2.80
CA MET A 513 -28.75 -17.18 -1.92
C MET A 513 -27.62 -18.00 -1.25
N GLY A 514 -27.79 -18.23 0.06
CA GLY A 514 -27.64 -19.54 0.73
C GLY A 514 -26.24 -20.08 1.06
N TYR A 515 -25.91 -20.11 2.36
CA TYR A 515 -24.75 -20.86 2.89
C TYR A 515 -24.80 -22.35 2.47
N ALA A 516 -23.78 -22.79 1.74
CA ALA A 516 -23.42 -24.20 1.61
C ALA A 516 -21.95 -24.36 2.00
N ALA A 517 -21.71 -25.16 3.03
CA ALA A 517 -20.37 -25.52 3.50
C ALA A 517 -19.75 -26.55 2.55
N CYS A 518 -18.59 -26.23 1.96
CA CYS A 518 -17.61 -27.14 1.38
C CYS A 518 -16.38 -26.28 1.07
N GLY A 519 -15.17 -26.52 1.57
CA GLY A 519 -14.29 -27.65 1.30
C GLY A 519 -12.87 -27.05 1.27
N THR A 520 -11.89 -27.74 1.84
CA THR A 520 -10.53 -27.22 2.05
C THR A 520 -9.75 -27.09 0.75
N GLU A 521 -9.81 -25.93 0.09
CA GLU A 521 -8.79 -25.50 -0.88
C GLU A 521 -8.40 -24.05 -0.58
N THR A 522 -7.13 -23.86 -0.22
CA THR A 522 -6.51 -22.55 0.03
C THR A 522 -6.01 -21.99 -1.30
N ALA A 523 -6.79 -21.14 -1.95
CA ALA A 523 -6.45 -20.55 -3.24
C ALA A 523 -6.43 -19.01 -3.20
N GLU A 524 -5.70 -18.39 -2.25
CA GLU A 524 -5.37 -16.95 -2.36
C GLU A 524 -4.29 -16.67 -3.43
N LEU A 525 -4.07 -17.59 -4.38
CA LEU A 525 -3.06 -17.46 -5.46
C LEU A 525 -3.62 -17.55 -6.88
N GLN A 526 -4.94 -17.65 -7.09
CA GLN A 526 -5.48 -17.58 -8.44
C GLN A 526 -5.66 -16.12 -8.86
N ALA A 527 -4.67 -15.61 -9.59
CA ALA A 527 -4.96 -14.54 -10.56
C ALA A 527 -5.99 -15.07 -11.57
N PRO A 528 -6.94 -14.25 -12.04
CA PRO A 528 -7.82 -14.67 -13.13
C PRO A 528 -6.96 -15.15 -14.31
N PRO A 529 -7.35 -16.22 -15.02
CA PRO A 529 -6.54 -16.79 -16.10
C PRO A 529 -6.23 -15.71 -17.14
N SER A 530 -4.97 -15.30 -17.20
CA SER A 530 -4.49 -14.32 -18.17
C SER A 530 -4.48 -14.98 -19.56
N HIS A 531 -5.37 -14.55 -20.45
CA HIS A 531 -5.20 -14.80 -21.87
C HIS A 531 -3.96 -14.02 -22.35
N HIS A 532 -2.85 -14.73 -22.53
CA HIS A 532 -1.67 -14.19 -23.21
C HIS A 532 -2.01 -13.91 -24.67
N VAL A 533 -2.48 -12.71 -24.98
CA VAL A 533 -2.37 -12.16 -26.33
C VAL A 533 -1.06 -11.40 -26.38
N ALA A 534 -0.01 -12.07 -26.85
CA ALA A 534 1.24 -11.41 -27.21
C ALA A 534 0.98 -10.50 -28.41
N LEU A 535 0.69 -9.21 -28.17
CA LEU A 535 0.78 -8.20 -29.22
C LEU A 535 2.27 -7.89 -29.44
N ARG A 536 2.85 -8.51 -30.47
CA ARG A 536 4.10 -8.05 -31.07
C ARG A 536 3.82 -6.68 -31.72
N PRO A 537 4.63 -5.63 -31.48
CA PRO A 537 4.58 -4.43 -32.30
C PRO A 537 5.18 -4.76 -33.67
N GLU A 538 4.34 -5.01 -34.68
CA GLU A 538 4.76 -5.05 -36.08
C GLU A 538 5.07 -3.62 -36.53
N LEU A 539 6.31 -3.44 -37.00
CA LEU A 539 6.87 -2.21 -37.52
C LEU A 539 6.25 -1.93 -38.91
N GLN A 540 5.64 -0.76 -39.09
CA GLN A 540 5.17 -0.29 -40.39
C GLN A 540 6.36 -0.02 -41.32
N GLY A 541 6.42 -0.75 -42.44
CA GLY A 541 7.33 -0.51 -43.55
C GLY A 541 6.63 -0.84 -44.86
N ASP A 542 6.33 0.20 -45.64
CA ASP A 542 5.82 0.15 -47.01
C ASP A 542 6.67 -0.73 -47.93
N SER A 543 6.04 -1.50 -48.82
CA SER A 543 6.32 -1.55 -50.28
C SER A 543 5.48 -2.63 -50.98
N ALA A 544 4.82 -2.24 -52.07
CA ALA A 544 3.98 -3.05 -52.94
C ALA A 544 4.76 -4.09 -53.76
N TYR A 545 4.14 -5.22 -54.14
CA TYR A 545 4.19 -5.81 -55.48
C TYR A 545 3.09 -6.88 -55.69
N ASN A 546 2.58 -6.95 -56.91
CA ASN A 546 1.42 -7.72 -57.37
C ASN A 546 1.70 -9.19 -57.72
N ALA A 547 0.62 -9.99 -57.65
CA ALA A 547 0.19 -11.12 -58.51
C ALA A 547 1.05 -12.40 -58.69
N GLU A 548 0.45 -13.58 -58.47
CA GLU A 548 0.03 -14.56 -59.50
C GLU A 548 -0.35 -15.95 -58.90
N LEU A 549 -1.47 -16.53 -59.36
CA LEU A 549 -1.78 -17.98 -59.45
C LEU A 549 -1.31 -18.46 -60.85
N PRO A 550 -1.13 -19.77 -61.22
CA PRO A 550 -1.85 -20.96 -60.73
C PRO A 550 -1.08 -22.33 -60.74
N GLY A 551 -1.77 -23.41 -60.30
CA GLY A 551 -1.78 -24.67 -61.09
C GLY A 551 -1.17 -25.95 -60.50
N SER A 552 -2.04 -26.97 -60.31
CA SER A 552 -1.96 -28.34 -60.86
C SER A 552 -2.24 -29.47 -59.85
N THR A 553 -3.29 -30.24 -60.15
CA THR A 553 -3.57 -31.62 -59.68
C THR A 553 -2.88 -32.63 -60.62
N PRO A 554 -2.75 -33.92 -60.26
CA PRO A 554 -3.81 -34.88 -60.62
C PRO A 554 -4.09 -36.03 -59.62
N GLU A 555 -5.18 -36.72 -59.96
CA GLU A 555 -6.02 -37.75 -59.33
C GLU A 555 -5.37 -39.08 -58.88
N HIS A 556 -6.09 -39.80 -58.00
CA HIS A 556 -6.34 -41.25 -58.18
C HIS A 556 -7.70 -41.69 -57.57
N TYR A 557 -8.51 -42.34 -58.40
CA TYR A 557 -9.80 -43.01 -58.14
C TYR A 557 -9.66 -44.36 -57.40
N THR A 558 -10.69 -44.78 -56.64
CA THR A 558 -11.52 -45.99 -56.93
C THR A 558 -12.76 -46.14 -56.02
N ASN A 559 -13.94 -46.07 -56.66
CA ASN A 559 -15.22 -46.80 -56.54
C ASN A 559 -15.58 -47.69 -55.32
N ASN A 560 -16.83 -47.56 -54.82
CA ASN A 560 -17.94 -48.47 -55.22
C ASN A 560 -19.33 -48.09 -54.64
N ASN A 561 -20.28 -47.90 -55.57
CA ASN A 561 -21.70 -48.31 -55.65
C ASN A 561 -22.82 -47.84 -54.67
N ALA A 562 -23.84 -47.25 -55.32
CA ALA A 562 -25.19 -46.81 -54.91
C ALA A 562 -26.20 -48.02 -54.78
N PRO A 563 -27.56 -47.90 -54.61
CA PRO A 563 -28.45 -46.77 -54.98
C PRO A 563 -29.78 -46.48 -54.20
N LEU A 564 -30.38 -45.32 -54.53
CA LEU A 564 -31.81 -44.95 -54.72
C LEU A 564 -32.86 -44.85 -53.56
N LEU A 565 -33.45 -43.64 -53.49
CA LEU A 565 -34.88 -43.23 -53.33
C LEU A 565 -35.77 -43.89 -52.25
N GLN A 566 -36.46 -43.06 -51.44
CA GLN A 566 -37.93 -42.84 -51.55
C GLN A 566 -38.47 -41.74 -50.62
N GLU A 567 -39.39 -40.93 -51.13
CA GLU A 567 -40.23 -39.97 -50.42
C GLU A 567 -41.36 -40.65 -49.60
N VAL A 568 -41.70 -40.03 -48.45
CA VAL A 568 -43.05 -39.62 -47.91
C VAL A 568 -44.24 -40.58 -48.13
N PRO A 569 -45.01 -40.97 -47.07
CA PRO A 569 -46.14 -40.17 -46.52
C PRO A 569 -46.32 -40.33 -44.99
N VAL A 570 -47.03 -39.52 -44.19
CA VAL A 570 -48.24 -38.67 -44.27
C VAL A 570 -48.06 -37.49 -43.31
#